data_AF-A0A1N6F5L6-F1
#
_entry.id   AF-A0A1N6F5L6-F1
#
_cell.length_a   1.000
_cell.length_b   1.000
_cell.length_c   1.000
_cell.angle_alpha   90.00
_cell.angle_beta   90.00
_cell.angle_gamma   90.00
#
_symmetry.space_group_name_H-M   'P 1'
#
loop_
_entity.id
_entity.type
_entity.pdbx_description
1 polymer ?
#
loop_
_entity_poly.entity_id
_entity_poly.type
_entity_poly.pdbx_seq_one_letter_code
_entity_poly.pdbx_strand_id
1 'polypeptide(L)'
;MKKILFFLLLLLVPVSGWADTNDPIRRLEQALARIQQEEQSTYQQFLMVQELRRNAMQAEQEFPVSIPPSGSMISSPIINYDDLVKRKRENNARIEQYTVDLEHLYIRHRELGDERKALVEQLGQLLQKPAE
;
A
#
# COMPACT_ATOMS: atom_id res chain seq x y z
N MET A 1 -33.40 16.16 9.81
CA MET A 1 -32.19 15.40 9.38
C MET A 1 -31.25 15.18 10.57
N LYS A 2 -31.68 14.42 11.58
CA LYS A 2 -30.88 14.15 12.80
C LYS A 2 -31.03 12.71 13.32
N LYS A 3 -31.77 11.87 12.59
CA LYS A 3 -32.07 10.46 12.93
C LYS A 3 -31.23 9.44 12.14
N ILE A 4 -30.49 9.89 11.13
CA ILE A 4 -29.61 9.02 10.30
C ILE A 4 -28.21 8.89 10.94
N LEU A 5 -27.81 9.86 11.78
CA LEU A 5 -26.50 9.84 12.44
C LEU A 5 -26.41 8.81 13.59
N PHE A 6 -27.54 8.25 14.05
CA PHE A 6 -27.56 7.30 15.16
C PHE A 6 -27.34 5.84 14.73
N PHE A 7 -27.39 5.54 13.43
CA PHE A 7 -27.20 4.17 12.92
C PHE A 7 -25.73 3.80 12.67
N LEU A 8 -24.81 4.78 12.69
CA LEU A 8 -23.38 4.54 12.46
C LEU A 8 -22.58 4.29 13.76
N LEU A 9 -23.20 4.46 14.93
CA LEU A 9 -22.51 4.36 16.24
C LEU A 9 -22.75 3.02 16.96
N LEU A 10 -23.28 2.00 16.28
CA LEU A 10 -23.67 0.70 16.87
C LEU A 10 -22.87 -0.50 16.34
N LEU A 11 -21.70 -0.23 15.72
CA LEU A 11 -20.78 -1.24 15.18
C LEU A 11 -19.43 -1.30 15.93
N LEU A 12 -19.40 -0.87 17.20
CA LEU A 12 -18.18 -0.82 18.03
C LEU A 12 -18.27 -1.64 19.31
N VAL A 13 -19.18 -2.61 19.39
CA VAL A 13 -19.14 -3.62 20.46
C VAL A 13 -18.32 -4.80 19.94
N PRO A 14 -17.03 -4.95 20.33
CA PRO A 14 -16.44 -6.28 20.26
C PRO A 14 -17.20 -7.12 21.28
N VAL A 15 -18.05 -8.02 20.80
CA VAL A 15 -18.46 -9.17 21.62
C VAL A 15 -17.19 -9.97 21.82
N SER A 16 -16.41 -9.63 22.85
CA SER A 16 -15.34 -10.47 23.35
C SER A 16 -15.98 -11.67 24.06
N GLY A 17 -16.60 -12.53 23.26
CA GLY A 17 -16.88 -13.90 23.66
C GLY A 17 -15.54 -14.56 23.91
N TRP A 18 -15.30 -14.93 25.15
CA TRP A 18 -14.21 -15.80 25.58
C TRP A 18 -14.46 -17.16 24.95
N ALA A 19 -14.13 -17.26 23.67
CA ALA A 19 -14.26 -18.47 22.91
C ALA A 19 -12.95 -19.24 23.01
N ASP A 20 -13.10 -20.54 23.24
CA ASP A 20 -12.00 -21.48 23.34
C ASP A 20 -11.07 -21.32 22.13
N THR A 21 -9.87 -20.81 22.39
CA THR A 21 -8.86 -20.58 21.36
C THR A 21 -8.23 -21.89 20.89
N ASN A 22 -8.63 -23.05 21.42
CA ASN A 22 -8.11 -24.35 20.99
C ASN A 22 -8.83 -24.97 19.79
N ASP A 23 -9.88 -24.35 19.26
CA ASP A 23 -10.53 -24.82 18.04
C ASP A 23 -9.64 -24.57 16.80
N PRO A 24 -9.12 -25.63 16.14
CA PRO A 24 -8.23 -25.49 14.99
C PRO A 24 -8.92 -24.80 13.80
N ILE A 25 -10.23 -25.00 13.61
CA ILE A 25 -11.00 -24.34 12.53
C ILE A 25 -11.04 -22.84 12.79
N ARG A 26 -11.37 -22.43 14.01
CA ARG A 26 -11.43 -21.02 14.41
C ARG A 26 -10.08 -20.31 14.25
N ARG A 27 -8.96 -20.98 14.54
CA ARG A 27 -7.61 -20.42 14.32
C ARG A 27 -7.33 -20.18 12.84
N LEU A 28 -7.71 -21.10 11.97
CA LEU A 28 -7.55 -20.94 10.52
C LEU A 28 -8.42 -19.80 9.98
N GLU A 29 -9.67 -19.66 10.46
CA GLU A 29 -10.54 -18.55 10.10
C GLU A 29 -9.95 -17.20 10.52
N GLN A 30 -9.39 -17.10 11.73
CA GLN A 30 -8.70 -15.90 12.20
C GLN A 30 -7.47 -15.57 11.36
N ALA A 31 -6.68 -16.57 10.98
CA ALA A 31 -5.53 -16.40 10.10
C ALA A 31 -5.95 -15.92 8.70
N LEU A 32 -7.01 -16.48 8.14
CA LEU A 32 -7.59 -16.03 6.87
C LEU A 32 -8.08 -14.59 6.93
N ALA A 33 -8.79 -14.20 8.01
CA ALA A 33 -9.24 -12.83 8.20
C ALA A 33 -8.06 -11.84 8.29
N ARG A 34 -6.98 -12.22 8.98
CA ARG A 34 -5.76 -11.42 9.06
C ARG A 34 -5.10 -11.26 7.68
N ILE A 35 -4.95 -12.34 6.92
CA ILE A 35 -4.40 -12.29 5.56
C ILE A 35 -5.26 -11.41 4.68
N GLN A 36 -6.58 -11.50 4.76
CA GLN A 36 -7.48 -10.65 3.97
C GLN A 36 -7.29 -9.16 4.28
N GLN A 37 -7.11 -8.81 5.56
CA GLN A 37 -6.80 -7.45 5.98
C GLN A 37 -5.44 -6.99 5.45
N GLU A 38 -4.44 -7.87 5.47
CA GLU A 38 -3.09 -7.58 5.00
C GLU A 38 -3.01 -7.47 3.46
N GLU A 39 -3.76 -8.29 2.72
CA GLU A 39 -3.90 -8.18 1.27
C GLU A 39 -4.47 -6.80 0.90
N GLN A 40 -5.53 -6.37 1.59
CA GLN A 40 -6.14 -5.07 1.36
C GLN A 40 -5.15 -3.94 1.67
N SER A 41 -4.46 -3.97 2.81
CA SER A 41 -3.52 -2.92 3.18
C SER A 41 -2.30 -2.86 2.25
N THR A 42 -1.74 -4.03 1.87
CA THR A 42 -0.63 -4.15 0.91
C THR A 42 -1.03 -3.56 -0.44
N TYR A 43 -2.24 -3.86 -0.91
CA TYR A 43 -2.74 -3.31 -2.16
C TYR A 43 -2.92 -1.78 -2.10
N GLN A 44 -3.47 -1.25 -1.00
CA GLN A 44 -3.59 0.21 -0.83
C GLN A 44 -2.22 0.90 -0.79
N GLN A 45 -1.24 0.30 -0.11
CA GLN A 45 0.14 0.81 -0.09
C GLN A 45 0.74 0.81 -1.49
N PHE A 46 0.53 -0.26 -2.26
CA PHE A 46 1.00 -0.35 -3.64
C PHE A 46 0.48 0.79 -4.51
N LEU A 47 -0.83 1.08 -4.44
CA LEU A 47 -1.43 2.20 -5.18
C LEU A 47 -0.84 3.55 -4.75
N MET A 48 -0.63 3.75 -3.45
CA MET A 48 -0.05 4.98 -2.92
C MET A 48 1.40 5.18 -3.40
N VAL A 49 2.25 4.14 -3.31
CA VAL A 49 3.64 4.23 -3.78
C VAL A 49 3.71 4.40 -5.30
N GLN A 50 2.81 3.74 -6.05
CA GLN A 50 2.72 3.91 -7.50
C GLN A 50 2.43 5.36 -7.87
N GLU A 51 1.50 6.00 -7.15
CA GLU A 51 1.15 7.40 -7.36
C GLU A 51 2.32 8.33 -7.01
N LEU A 52 3.03 8.09 -5.90
CA LEU A 52 4.24 8.85 -5.56
C LEU A 52 5.32 8.74 -6.64
N ARG A 53 5.54 7.53 -7.17
CA ARG A 53 6.48 7.31 -8.27
C ARG A 53 6.06 8.06 -9.53
N ARG A 54 4.77 8.01 -9.88
CA ARG A 54 4.22 8.74 -11.04
C ARG A 54 4.45 10.24 -10.90
N ASN A 55 4.19 10.80 -9.72
CA ASN A 55 4.38 12.22 -9.46
C ASN A 55 5.86 12.63 -9.48
N ALA A 56 6.74 11.80 -8.94
CA ALA A 56 8.19 12.03 -9.02
C ALA A 56 8.71 12.00 -10.47
N MET A 57 8.16 11.13 -11.32
CA MET A 57 8.49 11.10 -12.76
C MET A 57 7.98 12.32 -13.51
N GLN A 58 6.78 12.81 -13.19
CA GLN A 58 6.23 14.03 -13.78
C GLN A 58 7.06 15.26 -13.39
N ALA A 59 7.45 15.36 -12.11
CA ALA A 59 8.37 16.39 -11.64
C ALA A 59 9.72 16.35 -12.38
N GLU A 60 10.15 15.18 -12.87
CA GLU A 60 11.35 15.09 -13.71
C GLU A 60 11.18 15.72 -15.10
N GLN A 61 9.98 15.64 -15.66
CA GLN A 61 9.66 16.22 -16.97
C GLN A 61 9.54 17.75 -16.92
N GLU A 62 9.15 18.28 -15.76
CA GLU A 62 8.99 19.72 -15.54
C GLU A 62 10.29 20.46 -15.19
N PHE A 63 11.44 19.76 -15.05
CA PHE A 63 12.71 20.44 -14.85
C PHE A 63 13.00 21.38 -16.03
N PRO A 64 13.10 22.71 -15.80
CA PRO A 64 13.25 23.67 -16.88
C PRO A 64 14.65 23.53 -17.48
N VAL A 65 14.77 22.77 -18.56
CA VAL A 65 15.89 22.90 -19.52
C VAL A 65 15.58 24.07 -20.45
N SER A 66 15.25 25.24 -19.90
CA SER A 66 15.08 26.45 -20.69
C SER A 66 16.40 27.22 -20.62
N ILE A 67 17.21 27.05 -21.65
CA ILE A 67 18.21 28.07 -22.00
C ILE A 67 17.37 29.27 -22.45
N PRO A 68 17.33 30.39 -21.72
CA PRO A 68 16.52 31.53 -22.15
C PRO A 68 17.01 31.98 -23.53
N PRO A 69 16.12 32.22 -24.51
CA PRO A 69 16.52 32.85 -25.76
C PRO A 69 17.16 34.19 -25.41
N SER A 70 18.38 34.44 -25.88
CA SER A 70 19.12 35.65 -25.54
C SER A 70 18.30 36.88 -25.94
N GLY A 71 17.68 37.56 -24.97
CA GLY A 71 16.89 38.76 -25.26
C GLY A 71 15.81 39.15 -24.26
N SER A 72 15.30 38.24 -23.42
CA SER A 72 14.26 38.60 -22.44
C SER A 72 14.87 38.87 -21.06
N MET A 73 14.97 40.16 -20.69
CA MET A 73 15.13 40.60 -19.29
C MET A 73 13.85 40.30 -18.51
N ILE A 74 13.59 39.04 -18.21
CA ILE A 74 12.65 38.66 -17.15
C ILE A 74 13.54 38.25 -15.97
N SER A 75 13.42 38.99 -14.87
CA SER A 75 14.05 38.71 -13.58
C SER A 75 13.46 37.44 -12.96
N SER A 76 13.63 36.29 -13.62
CA SER A 76 13.50 34.99 -12.97
C SER A 76 14.73 34.80 -12.08
N PRO A 77 14.58 34.35 -10.82
CA PRO A 77 15.72 34.02 -9.99
C PRO A 77 16.60 33.05 -10.78
N ILE A 78 17.86 33.40 -10.98
CA ILE A 78 18.84 32.48 -11.58
C ILE A 78 18.92 31.29 -10.64
N ILE A 79 18.28 30.18 -10.99
CA ILE A 79 18.35 28.97 -10.19
C ILE A 79 19.79 28.48 -10.26
N ASN A 80 20.43 28.28 -9.10
CA ASN A 80 21.80 27.76 -9.04
C ASN A 80 21.83 26.37 -9.73
N TYR A 81 22.76 26.20 -10.68
CA TYR A 81 22.95 24.96 -11.40
C TYR A 81 23.21 23.77 -10.46
N ASP A 82 23.99 23.97 -9.41
CA ASP A 82 24.30 22.93 -8.42
C ASP A 82 23.03 22.49 -7.68
N ASP A 83 22.12 23.42 -7.37
CA ASP A 83 20.84 23.12 -6.74
C ASP A 83 19.91 22.34 -7.68
N LEU A 84 19.95 22.61 -8.98
CA LEU A 84 19.20 21.85 -9.99
C LEU A 84 19.73 20.42 -10.11
N VAL A 85 21.05 20.25 -10.19
CA VAL A 85 21.69 18.94 -10.26
C VAL A 85 21.41 18.12 -9.00
N LYS A 86 21.50 18.76 -7.82
CA LYS A 86 21.16 18.13 -6.54
C LYS A 86 19.70 17.69 -6.50
N ARG A 87 18.75 18.57 -6.87
CA ARG A 87 17.31 18.25 -6.89
C ARG A 87 16.98 17.11 -7.85
N LYS A 88 17.64 17.07 -9.02
CA LYS A 88 17.49 15.98 -9.98
C LYS A 88 18.00 14.65 -9.40
N ARG A 89 19.19 14.65 -8.79
CA ARG A 89 19.76 13.46 -8.15
C ARG A 89 18.84 12.94 -7.03
N GLU A 90 18.35 13.82 -6.18
CA GLU A 90 17.40 13.46 -5.11
C GLU A 90 16.09 12.89 -5.66
N ASN A 91 15.57 13.45 -6.77
CA ASN A 91 14.37 12.92 -7.41
C ASN A 91 14.58 11.51 -7.95
N ASN A 92 15.71 11.27 -8.61
CA ASN A 92 16.04 9.97 -9.16
C ASN A 92 16.19 8.92 -8.05
N ALA A 93 16.84 9.29 -6.94
CA ALA A 93 16.92 8.43 -5.76
C ALA A 93 15.53 8.08 -5.19
N ARG A 94 14.58 9.02 -5.15
CA ARG A 94 13.19 8.73 -4.75
C ARG A 94 12.51 7.75 -5.71
N ILE A 95 12.66 7.94 -7.02
CA ILE A 95 12.07 7.04 -8.04
C ILE A 95 12.63 5.61 -7.90
N GLU A 96 13.93 5.47 -7.66
CA GLU A 96 14.57 4.18 -7.41
C GLU A 96 14.01 3.54 -6.14
N GLN A 97 13.93 4.29 -5.03
CA GLN A 97 13.34 3.80 -3.79
C GLN A 97 11.90 3.33 -3.98
N TYR A 98 11.04 4.14 -4.61
CA TYR A 98 9.66 3.75 -4.86
C TYR A 98 9.54 2.52 -5.77
N THR A 99 10.51 2.29 -6.65
CA THR A 99 10.54 1.09 -7.50
C THR A 99 10.83 -0.16 -6.67
N VAL A 100 11.80 -0.09 -5.76
CA VAL A 100 12.10 -1.18 -4.81
C VAL A 100 10.91 -1.44 -3.89
N ASP A 101 10.28 -0.38 -3.36
CA ASP A 101 9.11 -0.51 -2.49
C ASP A 101 7.93 -1.20 -3.21
N LEU A 102 7.69 -0.86 -4.48
CA LEU A 102 6.65 -1.52 -5.30
C LEU A 102 6.95 -3.01 -5.52
N GLU A 103 8.22 -3.38 -5.74
CA GLU A 103 8.62 -4.78 -5.88
C GLU A 103 8.39 -5.56 -4.59
N HIS A 104 8.77 -5.00 -3.43
CA HIS A 104 8.52 -5.63 -2.14
C HIS A 104 7.02 -5.82 -1.87
N LEU A 105 6.20 -4.80 -2.15
CA LEU A 105 4.75 -4.87 -1.99
C LEU A 105 4.12 -5.92 -2.92
N TYR A 106 4.62 -6.05 -4.15
CA TYR A 106 4.20 -7.09 -5.08
C TYR A 106 4.55 -8.50 -4.58
N ILE A 107 5.79 -8.69 -4.10
CA ILE A 107 6.24 -9.96 -3.53
C ILE A 107 5.36 -10.32 -2.32
N ARG A 108 5.14 -9.38 -1.40
CA ARG A 108 4.32 -9.63 -0.21
C ARG A 108 2.88 -10.01 -0.58
N HIS A 109 2.29 -9.32 -1.55
CA HIS A 109 0.96 -9.67 -2.04
C HIS A 109 0.90 -11.10 -2.60
N ARG A 110 1.93 -11.53 -3.33
CA ARG A 110 2.03 -12.92 -3.82
C ARG A 110 2.14 -13.93 -2.68
N GLU A 111 3.00 -13.66 -1.70
CA GLU A 111 3.17 -14.51 -0.52
C GLU A 111 1.85 -14.67 0.25
N LEU A 112 1.13 -13.58 0.50
CA LEU A 112 -0.19 -13.60 1.14
C LEU A 112 -1.18 -14.47 0.36
N GLY A 113 -1.17 -14.38 -0.97
CA GLY A 113 -2.01 -15.21 -1.82
C GLY A 113 -1.68 -16.71 -1.72
N ASP A 114 -0.41 -17.06 -1.54
CA ASP A 114 0.03 -18.45 -1.36
C ASP A 114 -0.24 -18.96 0.07
N GLU A 115 -0.03 -18.14 1.10
CA GLU A 115 -0.44 -18.40 2.48
C GLU A 115 -1.95 -18.67 2.57
N ARG A 116 -2.76 -17.84 1.92
CA ARG A 116 -4.23 -18.00 1.89
C ARG A 116 -4.65 -19.33 1.29
N LYS A 117 -4.06 -19.72 0.15
CA LYS A 117 -4.37 -21.01 -0.50
C LYS A 117 -4.08 -22.18 0.44
N ALA A 118 -2.93 -22.17 1.09
CA ALA A 118 -2.53 -23.22 2.03
C ALA A 118 -3.51 -23.33 3.21
N LEU A 119 -3.97 -22.20 3.76
CA LEU A 119 -4.95 -22.20 4.86
C LEU A 119 -6.34 -22.68 4.42
N VAL A 120 -6.79 -22.29 3.22
CA VAL A 120 -8.06 -22.77 2.65
C VAL A 120 -8.01 -24.28 2.44
N GLU A 121 -6.88 -24.81 1.97
CA GLU A 121 -6.69 -26.25 1.82
C GLU A 121 -6.74 -26.97 3.17
N GLN A 122 -6.03 -26.47 4.19
CA GLN A 122 -6.08 -27.03 5.55
C GLN A 122 -7.49 -27.01 6.13
N LEU A 123 -8.22 -25.91 5.95
CA LEU A 123 -9.60 -25.77 6.40
C LEU A 123 -10.50 -26.81 5.70
N GLY A 124 -10.33 -27.00 4.40
CA GLY A 124 -11.04 -28.03 3.64
C GLY A 124 -10.78 -29.44 4.15
N GLN A 125 -9.53 -29.78 4.47
CA GLN A 125 -9.15 -31.09 5.02
C GLN A 125 -9.77 -31.31 6.41
N LEU A 126 -9.78 -30.30 7.27
CA LEU A 126 -10.38 -30.39 8.61
C LEU A 126 -11.91 -30.55 8.53
N LEU A 127 -12.58 -29.86 7.60
CA LEU A 127 -14.02 -29.98 7.41
C LEU A 127 -14.43 -31.33 6.80
N GLN A 128 -13.54 -31.99 6.05
CA GLN A 128 -13.79 -33.31 5.45
C GLN A 128 -13.53 -34.48 6.38
N LYS A 129 -12.81 -34.28 7.49
CA LYS A 129 -12.56 -35.34 8.48
C LYS A 129 -13.73 -35.35 9.48
N PRO A 130 -14.74 -36.23 9.35
CA PRO A 130 -15.78 -36.32 10.37
C PRO A 130 -15.12 -36.66 11.71
N ALA A 131 -15.66 -36.10 12.80
CA ALA A 131 -15.28 -36.47 14.15
C ALA A 131 -15.48 -37.99 14.32
N GLU A 132 -14.38 -38.72 14.47
CA GLU A 132 -14.38 -40.09 15.00
C GLU A 132 -14.70 -40.08 16.50
#